data_AF-A0A450VP03-F1
#
_entry.id   AF-A0A450VP03-F1
#
_cell.length_a   1.000
_cell.length_b   1.000
_cell.length_c   1.000
_cell.angle_alpha   90.00
_cell.angle_beta   90.00
_cell.angle_gamma   90.00
#
_symmetry.space_group_name_H-M   'P 1'
#
loop_
_entity.id
_entity.type
_entity.pdbx_description
1 polymer ?
#
loop_
_entity_poly.entity_id
_entity_poly.type
_entity_poly.pdbx_seq_one_letter_code
_entity_poly.pdbx_strand_id
1 'polypeptide(L)'
;TKVNSPQTNGICERFRKTILQEFYQVAFRKKPIYQQTFVYTDLESLQRDPDEWVMYYNEQRTHQGKMCSGRTPLVTLEDGKQIWKEKFVG
;
A
#
# COMPACT_ATOMS: atom_id res chain seq x y z
N THR A 1 -21.48 3.08 -13.35
CA THR A 1 -20.02 3.31 -13.42
C THR A 1 -19.48 2.48 -14.56
N LYS A 2 -18.85 3.07 -15.58
CA LYS A 2 -18.32 2.30 -16.72
C LYS A 2 -17.22 1.39 -16.19
N VAL A 3 -17.41 0.07 -16.29
CA VAL A 3 -16.42 -0.91 -15.81
C VAL A 3 -15.21 -0.81 -16.73
N ASN A 4 -14.17 -0.12 -16.27
CA ASN A 4 -12.89 -0.08 -16.96
C ASN A 4 -12.22 -1.45 -16.88
N SER A 5 -11.40 -1.75 -17.88
CA SER A 5 -10.92 -3.10 -18.12
C SER A 5 -10.11 -3.67 -16.93
N PRO A 6 -10.10 -5.02 -16.74
CA PRO A 6 -9.41 -5.68 -15.63
C PRO A 6 -7.93 -5.30 -15.51
N GLN A 7 -7.30 -4.85 -16.59
CA GLN A 7 -5.90 -4.44 -16.60
C GLN A 7 -5.61 -3.22 -15.71
N THR A 8 -6.61 -2.37 -15.41
CA THR A 8 -6.39 -1.12 -14.65
C THR A 8 -6.43 -1.27 -13.12
N ASN A 9 -6.98 -2.38 -12.59
CA ASN A 9 -7.16 -2.56 -11.13
C ASN A 9 -6.14 -3.51 -10.47
N GLY A 10 -5.27 -4.14 -11.27
CA GLY A 10 -4.39 -5.22 -10.78
C GLY A 10 -3.42 -4.81 -9.67
N ILE A 11 -2.94 -3.56 -9.66
CA ILE A 11 -2.06 -3.06 -8.60
C ILE A 11 -2.82 -2.84 -7.29
N CYS A 12 -4.03 -2.31 -7.36
CA CYS A 12 -4.90 -2.08 -6.20
C CYS A 12 -5.35 -3.42 -5.59
N GLU A 13 -5.71 -4.40 -6.42
CA GLU A 13 -6.05 -5.74 -5.95
C GLU A 13 -4.87 -6.44 -5.29
N ARG A 14 -3.67 -6.31 -5.86
CA ARG A 14 -2.44 -6.83 -5.25
C ARG A 14 -2.16 -6.17 -3.91
N PHE A 15 -2.22 -4.83 -3.85
CA PHE A 15 -2.05 -4.08 -2.61
C PHE A 15 -3.03 -4.54 -1.52
N ARG A 16 -4.34 -4.66 -1.86
CA ARG A 16 -5.37 -5.14 -0.92
C ARG A 16 -5.04 -6.50 -0.34
N LYS A 17 -4.54 -7.43 -1.17
CA LYS A 17 -4.09 -8.75 -0.69
C LYS A 17 -2.86 -8.62 0.20
N THR A 18 -1.89 -7.78 -0.18
CA THR A 18 -0.66 -7.58 0.58
C THR A 18 -0.91 -6.99 1.96
N ILE A 19 -1.65 -5.88 2.07
CA ILE A 19 -1.97 -5.27 3.38
C ILE A 19 -2.79 -6.22 4.27
N LEU A 20 -3.68 -7.02 3.67
CA LEU A 20 -4.42 -8.04 4.42
C LEU A 20 -3.51 -9.11 5.01
N GLN A 21 -2.60 -9.68 4.22
CA GLN A 21 -1.74 -10.79 4.67
C GLN A 21 -0.60 -10.33 5.58
N GLU A 22 0.03 -9.21 5.26
CA GLU A 22 1.25 -8.75 5.93
C GLU A 22 0.96 -7.84 7.13
N PHE A 23 -0.09 -7.02 7.07
CA PHE A 23 -0.45 -6.11 8.15
C PHE A 23 -1.64 -6.62 8.95
N TYR A 24 -2.85 -6.66 8.38
CA TYR A 24 -4.07 -6.92 9.16
C TYR A 24 -4.08 -8.31 9.81
N GLN A 25 -3.69 -9.36 9.10
CA GLN A 25 -3.58 -10.69 9.73
C GLN A 25 -2.53 -10.69 10.82
N VAL A 26 -1.39 -10.01 10.69
CA VAL A 26 -0.35 -10.02 11.73
C VAL A 26 -0.79 -9.19 12.95
N ALA A 27 -1.34 -8.00 12.72
CA ALA A 27 -1.84 -7.08 13.74
C ALA A 27 -2.97 -7.70 14.57
N PHE A 28 -3.87 -8.49 13.92
CA PHE A 28 -5.04 -9.05 14.59
C PHE A 28 -4.95 -10.55 14.94
N ARG A 29 -3.90 -11.30 14.54
CA ARG A 29 -3.79 -12.77 14.78
C ARG A 29 -3.07 -13.16 16.08
N LYS A 30 -2.59 -12.23 16.93
CA LYS A 30 -2.01 -12.62 18.23
C LYS A 30 -3.04 -12.53 19.37
N LYS A 31 -3.41 -13.72 19.86
CA LYS A 31 -4.05 -13.88 21.17
C LYS A 31 -3.13 -13.34 22.28
N PRO A 32 -3.70 -12.70 23.31
CA PRO A 32 -2.97 -12.09 24.41
C PRO A 32 -2.43 -13.17 25.33
N ILE A 33 -1.23 -13.67 25.07
CA ILE A 33 -0.56 -14.55 26.03
C ILE A 33 0.84 -14.02 26.42
N TYR A 34 1.65 -13.42 25.53
CA TYR A 34 2.93 -12.80 25.94
C TYR A 34 3.45 -11.66 25.05
N GLN A 35 2.61 -10.99 24.24
CA GLN A 35 3.10 -9.97 23.32
C GLN A 35 2.22 -8.73 23.30
N GLN A 36 2.89 -7.57 23.36
CA GLN A 36 2.43 -6.19 23.36
C GLN A 36 1.59 -5.80 22.12
N THR A 37 0.61 -6.61 21.73
CA THR A 37 -0.47 -6.13 20.86
C THR A 37 -1.42 -5.42 21.81
N PHE A 38 -1.19 -4.12 21.98
CA PHE A 38 -2.12 -3.23 22.64
C PHE A 38 -3.50 -3.51 22.04
N VAL A 39 -4.48 -3.82 22.90
CA VAL A 39 -5.88 -3.66 22.51
C VAL A 39 -5.97 -2.19 22.11
N TYR A 40 -6.20 -1.89 20.83
CA TYR A 40 -6.36 -0.52 20.38
C TYR A 40 -7.48 0.11 21.21
N THR A 41 -7.13 1.03 22.10
CA THR A 41 -8.04 1.63 23.08
C THR A 41 -8.83 2.79 22.49
N ASP A 42 -8.34 3.31 21.36
CA ASP A 42 -8.83 4.50 20.70
C ASP A 42 -8.54 4.42 19.19
N LEU A 43 -9.25 5.24 18.42
CA LEU A 43 -9.15 5.23 16.97
C LEU A 43 -7.80 5.77 16.46
N GLU A 44 -7.16 6.68 17.19
CA GLU A 44 -5.88 7.25 16.76
C GLU A 44 -4.75 6.23 16.84
N SER A 45 -4.70 5.44 17.91
CA SER A 45 -3.75 4.34 18.03
C SER A 45 -4.00 3.26 16.98
N LEU A 46 -5.26 2.98 16.65
CA LEU A 46 -5.61 2.06 15.55
C LEU A 46 -5.17 2.58 14.17
N GLN A 47 -5.25 3.90 13.94
CA GLN A 47 -4.94 4.51 12.64
C GLN A 47 -3.43 4.71 12.42
N ARG A 48 -2.67 4.91 13.49
CA ARG A 48 -1.21 5.14 13.42
C ARG A 48 -0.45 3.99 12.77
N ASP A 49 -0.72 2.76 13.19
CA ASP A 49 -0.03 1.57 12.71
C ASP A 49 -0.24 1.32 11.19
N PRO A 50 -1.47 1.36 10.63
CA PRO A 50 -1.66 1.22 9.19
C PRO A 50 -1.09 2.40 8.41
N ASP A 51 -1.12 3.63 8.95
CA ASP A 51 -0.53 4.79 8.28
C ASP A 51 0.99 4.63 8.11
N GLU A 52 1.69 4.25 9.19
CA GLU A 52 3.13 4.00 9.16
C GLU A 52 3.47 2.85 8.19
N TRP A 53 2.69 1.76 8.22
CA TRP A 53 2.90 0.64 7.31
C TRP A 53 2.71 1.03 5.84
N VAL A 54 1.70 1.86 5.54
CA VAL A 54 1.44 2.36 4.18
C VAL A 54 2.56 3.30 3.73
N MET A 55 3.10 4.15 4.61
CA MET A 55 4.27 4.97 4.30
C MET A 55 5.47 4.10 3.93
N TYR A 56 5.79 3.10 4.75
CA TYR A 56 6.86 2.13 4.45
C TYR A 56 6.64 1.44 3.09
N TYR A 57 5.42 0.97 2.83
CA TYR A 57 5.08 0.31 1.57
C TYR A 57 5.29 1.23 0.36
N ASN A 58 4.91 2.50 0.46
CA ASN A 58 4.97 3.44 -0.65
C ASN A 58 6.36 4.05 -0.87
N GLU A 59 7.13 4.25 0.19
CA GLU A 59 8.36 5.04 0.13
C GLU A 59 9.64 4.22 0.25
N GLN A 60 9.58 3.07 0.91
CA GLN A 60 10.78 2.30 1.25
C GLN A 60 10.80 0.92 0.58
N ARG A 61 9.62 0.29 0.42
CA ARG A 61 9.54 -1.04 -0.20
C ARG A 61 9.69 -0.99 -1.71
N THR A 62 10.70 -1.66 -2.22
CA THR A 62 10.90 -1.86 -3.66
C THR A 62 10.03 -3.00 -4.19
N HIS A 63 9.43 -2.82 -5.38
CA HIS A 63 8.61 -3.86 -6.03
C HIS A 63 9.19 -4.27 -7.38
N GLN A 64 9.38 -5.57 -7.58
CA GLN A 64 9.88 -6.15 -8.84
C GLN A 64 8.80 -6.34 -9.92
N GLY A 65 7.58 -5.83 -9.71
CA GLY A 65 6.51 -5.91 -10.72
C GLY A 65 6.78 -5.01 -11.92
N LYS A 66 6.21 -5.35 -13.09
CA LYS A 66 6.40 -4.66 -14.37
C LYS A 66 6.34 -3.12 -14.31
N MET A 67 5.50 -2.56 -13.45
CA MET A 67 5.32 -1.11 -13.34
C MET A 67 6.43 -0.45 -12.51
N CYS A 68 6.85 -1.08 -11.42
CA CYS A 68 7.80 -0.49 -10.49
C CYS A 68 9.26 -0.87 -10.81
N SER A 69 9.50 -2.06 -11.37
CA SER A 69 10.83 -2.50 -11.84
C SER A 69 11.95 -2.31 -10.83
N GLY A 70 11.72 -2.69 -9.58
CA GLY A 70 12.68 -2.55 -8.48
C GLY A 70 12.60 -1.21 -7.76
N ARG A 71 11.72 -0.29 -8.18
CA ARG A 71 11.51 1.01 -7.52
C ARG A 71 10.35 0.93 -6.52
N THR A 72 10.19 1.99 -5.75
CA THR A 72 9.09 2.15 -4.82
C THR A 72 7.84 2.66 -5.56
N PRO A 73 6.63 2.43 -5.01
CA PRO A 73 5.39 2.94 -5.61
C PRO A 73 5.41 4.46 -5.78
N LEU A 74 5.95 5.20 -4.82
CA LEU A 74 6.04 6.66 -4.88
C LEU A 74 6.91 7.14 -6.05
N VAL A 75 8.10 6.56 -6.23
CA VAL A 75 8.98 6.91 -7.37
C VAL A 75 8.29 6.60 -8.70
N THR A 76 7.60 5.46 -8.78
CA THR A 76 6.85 5.08 -9.99
C THR A 76 5.73 6.07 -10.30
N LEU A 77 5.08 6.61 -9.27
CA LEU A 77 4.02 7.60 -9.39
C LEU A 77 4.55 8.94 -9.91
N GLU A 78 5.65 9.44 -9.35
CA GLU A 78 6.26 10.71 -9.76
C GLU A 78 6.70 10.68 -11.24
N ASP A 79 7.35 9.60 -11.68
CA ASP A 79 7.69 9.40 -13.09
C ASP A 79 6.45 9.38 -13.99
N GLY A 80 5.40 8.69 -13.55
CA GLY A 80 4.12 8.65 -14.26
C GLY A 80 3.47 10.03 -14.40
N LYS A 81 3.55 10.87 -13.37
CA LYS A 81 3.05 12.26 -13.41
C LYS A 81 3.82 13.09 -14.42
N GLN A 82 5.14 12.93 -14.49
CA GLN A 82 5.98 13.66 -15.45
C GLN A 82 5.61 13.31 -16.90
N ILE A 83 5.51 12.02 -17.21
CA ILE A 83 5.07 11.54 -18.55
C ILE A 83 3.68 12.06 -18.90
N TRP A 84 2.77 12.10 -17.93
CA TRP A 84 1.42 12.64 -18.16
C TRP A 84 1.45 14.13 -18.48
N LYS A 85 2.22 14.93 -17.72
CA LYS A 85 2.39 16.37 -17.97
C LYS A 85 2.92 16.61 -19.39
N GLU A 86 3.93 15.87 -19.81
CA GLU A 86 4.53 15.97 -21.15
C GLU A 86 3.54 15.65 -22.29
N LYS A 87 2.57 14.76 -22.05
CA LYS A 87 1.61 14.33 -23.07
C LYS A 87 0.34 15.16 -23.16
N PHE A 88 -0.08 15.79 -22.06
CA PHE A 88 -1.42 16.38 -21.96
C PHE A 88 -1.42 17.87 -21.57
N VAL A 89 -0.29 18.42 -21.12
CA VAL A 89 -0.16 19.83 -20.72
C VAL A 89 0.78 20.60 -21.67
N GLY A 90 1.54 19.89 -22.52
CA GLY A 90 2.37 20.47 -23.59
C GLY A 90 1.60 20.69 -24.89
#